data_AF-A0A7Y2A0Q0-F1
#
_entry.id   AF-A0A7Y2A0Q0-F1
#
_cell.length_a   1.000
_cell.length_b   1.000
_cell.length_c   1.000
_cell.angle_alpha   90.00
_cell.angle_beta   90.00
_cell.angle_gamma   90.00
#
_symmetry.space_group_name_H-M   'P 1'
#
loop_
_entity.id
_entity.type
_entity.pdbx_description
1 polymer ?
#
loop_
_entity_poly.entity_id
_entity_poly.type
_entity_poly.pdbx_seq_one_letter_code
_entity_poly.pdbx_strand_id
1 'polypeptide(L)'
;LEGAIIGVHHEQLTLALMERINAEMNGSLDMAISIFKGNYHKSFLHQLVSSQLDLDRMDYLKRDSFFTGVAEGAIGHDRIIKMLSVVDNDLVVEEKAIYSIEKFLMARTFMYYQVYLHKTVISVEQMLFRFTELLRKEVEARNVTCPSYPLQYFMTNRTGESDLDSEEVLNNFINLDDVDIMSTIKYLQDCNDPALRFYSKGIADRRLLKVELKKVPFSCDLIEEMRLKVVNTLHLPDDVAGSLVISGKERSETYSPGDNEIKVLLKNGEVVDLSSFVRRNLFEGPNITHFLCYPKFK
;
A
#
# COMPACT_ATOMS: atom_id res chain seq x y z
N LEU A 1 0.61 -3.77 -6.05
CA LEU A 1 -0.11 -3.96 -7.33
C LEU A 1 -0.42 -2.64 -8.03
N GLU A 2 -0.54 -1.56 -7.27
CA GLU A 2 -0.50 -0.20 -7.81
C GLU A 2 0.69 -0.03 -8.77
N GLY A 3 0.45 0.60 -9.92
CA GLY A 3 1.42 0.70 -11.02
C GLY A 3 1.61 -0.56 -11.87
N ALA A 4 1.24 -1.75 -11.39
CA ALA A 4 1.43 -3.01 -12.11
C ALA A 4 0.24 -3.36 -13.03
N ILE A 5 -0.99 -3.15 -12.55
CA ILE A 5 -2.22 -3.39 -13.32
C ILE A 5 -2.62 -2.13 -14.09
N ILE A 6 -2.67 -0.99 -13.40
CA ILE A 6 -2.94 0.32 -13.95
C ILE A 6 -1.77 1.25 -13.63
N GLY A 7 -1.31 2.02 -14.61
CA GLY A 7 -0.13 2.90 -14.49
C GLY A 7 -0.43 4.24 -13.81
N VAL A 8 -1.37 4.26 -12.87
CA VAL A 8 -1.94 5.46 -12.25
C VAL A 8 -2.00 5.26 -10.74
N HIS A 9 -1.78 6.33 -9.98
CA HIS A 9 -1.92 6.30 -8.52
C HIS A 9 -3.41 6.25 -8.11
N HIS A 10 -3.73 5.52 -7.04
CA HIS A 10 -5.11 5.35 -6.58
C HIS A 10 -5.80 6.68 -6.21
N GLU A 11 -5.06 7.69 -5.77
CA GLU A 11 -5.62 9.03 -5.49
C GLU A 11 -6.18 9.70 -6.76
N GLN A 12 -5.51 9.51 -7.90
CA GLN A 12 -5.96 10.08 -9.18
C GLN A 12 -7.20 9.34 -9.68
N LEU A 13 -7.24 8.01 -9.53
CA LEU A 13 -8.44 7.21 -9.81
C LEU A 13 -9.61 7.60 -8.91
N THR A 14 -9.35 7.80 -7.61
CA THR A 14 -10.36 8.25 -6.65
C THR A 14 -10.95 9.58 -7.08
N LEU A 15 -10.09 10.54 -7.45
CA LEU A 15 -10.54 11.84 -7.91
C LEU A 15 -11.37 11.73 -9.20
N ALA A 16 -10.93 10.95 -10.19
CA ALA A 16 -11.68 10.75 -11.43
C ALA A 16 -13.08 10.15 -11.17
N LEU A 17 -13.17 9.17 -10.27
CA LEU A 17 -14.44 8.58 -9.85
C LEU A 17 -15.32 9.56 -9.06
N MET A 18 -14.74 10.38 -8.19
CA MET A 18 -15.49 11.42 -7.47
C MET A 18 -16.10 12.43 -8.44
N GLU A 19 -15.34 12.92 -9.43
CA GLU A 19 -15.84 13.86 -10.45
C GLU A 19 -16.95 13.22 -11.29
N ARG A 20 -16.82 11.95 -11.66
CA ARG A 20 -17.88 11.20 -12.36
C ARG A 20 -19.16 11.11 -11.52
N ILE A 21 -19.07 10.67 -10.26
CA ILE A 21 -20.23 10.58 -9.36
C ILE A 21 -20.83 11.98 -9.16
N ASN A 22 -20.00 13.01 -9.06
CA ASN A 22 -20.47 14.39 -8.90
C ASN A 22 -21.28 14.86 -10.11
N ALA A 23 -20.86 14.49 -11.34
CA ALA A 23 -21.63 14.76 -12.55
C ALA A 23 -22.99 14.06 -12.52
N GLU A 24 -23.04 12.78 -12.11
CA GLU A 24 -24.30 12.03 -11.93
C GLU A 24 -25.22 12.65 -10.86
N MET A 25 -24.62 13.22 -9.82
CA MET A 25 -25.31 13.89 -8.71
C MET A 25 -25.52 15.40 -8.93
N ASN A 26 -25.36 15.90 -10.15
CA ASN A 26 -25.56 17.30 -10.53
C ASN A 26 -24.81 18.31 -9.63
N GLY A 27 -23.54 18.05 -9.31
CA GLY A 27 -22.69 18.96 -8.52
C GLY A 27 -22.84 18.83 -7.01
N SER A 28 -23.61 17.85 -6.51
CA SER A 28 -23.85 17.70 -5.05
C SER A 28 -22.57 17.41 -4.24
N LEU A 29 -21.48 16.98 -4.88
CA LEU A 29 -20.20 16.66 -4.25
C LEU A 29 -19.13 17.76 -4.45
N ASP A 30 -19.45 18.90 -5.07
CA ASP A 30 -18.50 19.99 -5.35
C ASP A 30 -17.67 20.39 -4.10
N MET A 31 -18.37 20.55 -2.97
CA MET A 31 -17.73 20.90 -1.70
C MET A 31 -16.82 19.78 -1.19
N ALA A 32 -17.26 18.52 -1.28
CA ALA A 32 -16.50 17.37 -0.82
C ALA A 32 -15.21 17.20 -1.63
N ILE A 33 -15.30 17.35 -2.96
CA ILE A 33 -14.14 17.32 -3.86
C ILE A 33 -13.19 18.48 -3.57
N SER A 34 -13.72 19.69 -3.32
CA SER A 34 -12.91 20.85 -2.93
C SER A 34 -12.15 20.61 -1.62
N ILE A 35 -12.78 20.00 -0.63
CA ILE A 35 -12.15 19.59 0.64
C ILE A 35 -11.09 18.51 0.39
N PHE A 36 -11.40 17.48 -0.40
CA PHE A 36 -10.49 16.39 -0.73
C PHE A 36 -9.21 16.92 -1.41
N LYS A 37 -9.33 17.84 -2.36
CA LYS A 37 -8.20 18.50 -3.04
C LYS A 37 -7.41 19.49 -2.17
N GLY A 38 -7.88 19.79 -0.96
CA GLY A 38 -7.27 20.81 -0.09
C GLY A 38 -7.51 22.25 -0.54
N ASN A 39 -8.46 22.47 -1.45
CA ASN A 39 -8.76 23.79 -2.03
C ASN A 39 -9.91 24.52 -1.34
N TYR A 40 -10.46 23.95 -0.25
CA TYR A 40 -11.55 24.55 0.50
C TYR A 40 -11.02 25.53 1.56
N HIS A 41 -11.69 26.67 1.74
CA HIS A 41 -11.26 27.75 2.63
C HIS A 41 -11.09 27.33 4.11
N LYS A 42 -11.70 26.21 4.53
CA LYS A 42 -11.50 25.61 5.86
C LYS A 42 -10.51 24.44 5.79
N SER A 43 -9.22 24.73 5.92
CA SER A 43 -8.14 23.75 5.73
C SER A 43 -8.21 22.58 6.72
N PHE A 44 -8.66 22.80 7.95
CA PHE A 44 -8.86 21.73 8.93
C PHE A 44 -9.81 20.63 8.44
N LEU A 45 -10.75 20.92 7.53
CA LEU A 45 -11.62 19.88 6.95
C LEU A 45 -10.83 18.91 6.07
N HIS A 46 -9.85 19.43 5.30
CA HIS A 46 -8.94 18.57 4.53
C HIS A 46 -8.08 17.73 5.47
N GLN A 47 -7.59 18.31 6.57
CA GLN A 47 -6.77 17.59 7.55
C GLN A 47 -7.50 16.44 8.26
N LEU A 48 -8.83 16.54 8.42
CA LEU A 48 -9.64 15.42 8.92
C LEU A 48 -9.67 14.24 7.92
N VAL A 49 -9.49 14.50 6.63
CA VAL A 49 -9.44 13.50 5.55
C VAL A 49 -8.02 12.98 5.33
N SER A 50 -7.02 13.88 5.32
CA SER A 50 -5.60 13.55 5.06
C SER A 50 -4.68 14.40 5.93
N SER A 51 -4.05 13.78 6.94
CA SER A 51 -3.06 14.41 7.83
C SER A 51 -2.34 13.35 8.69
N GLN A 52 -1.57 13.77 9.69
CA GLN A 52 -1.00 12.83 10.68
C GLN A 52 -2.05 12.28 11.66
N LEU A 53 -3.21 12.94 11.78
CA LEU A 53 -4.34 12.59 12.63
C LEU A 53 -5.66 12.56 11.84
N ASP A 54 -5.60 12.14 10.57
CA ASP A 54 -6.81 11.92 9.78
C ASP A 54 -7.65 10.76 10.33
N LEU A 55 -8.91 10.74 9.91
CA LEU A 55 -9.86 9.70 10.30
C LEU A 55 -9.56 8.36 9.62
N ASP A 56 -8.92 8.37 8.45
CA ASP A 56 -8.52 7.15 7.72
C ASP A 56 -7.56 6.30 8.56
N ARG A 57 -6.46 6.90 9.05
CA ARG A 57 -5.47 6.23 9.91
C ARG A 57 -6.06 5.76 11.22
N MET A 58 -6.97 6.52 11.80
CA MET A 58 -7.65 6.10 13.03
C MET A 58 -8.56 4.88 12.79
N ASP A 59 -9.23 4.81 11.64
CA ASP A 59 -10.06 3.66 11.32
C ASP A 59 -9.20 2.43 11.00
N TYR A 60 -8.28 2.51 10.03
CA TYR A 60 -7.56 1.32 9.58
C TYR A 60 -6.64 0.77 10.67
N LEU A 61 -5.98 1.59 11.50
CA LEU A 61 -5.13 1.06 12.58
C LEU A 61 -5.94 0.25 13.58
N LYS A 62 -7.13 0.73 13.94
CA LYS A 62 -8.04 0.04 14.86
C LYS A 62 -8.61 -1.22 14.20
N ARG A 63 -9.08 -1.11 12.96
CA ARG A 63 -9.68 -2.20 12.18
C ARG A 63 -8.67 -3.32 11.96
N ASP A 64 -7.48 -2.99 11.47
CA ASP A 64 -6.45 -3.97 11.14
C ASP A 64 -5.90 -4.63 12.39
N SER A 65 -5.69 -3.87 13.47
CA SER A 65 -5.34 -4.44 14.79
C SER A 65 -6.40 -5.46 15.24
N PHE A 66 -7.68 -5.13 15.10
CA PHE A 66 -8.77 -6.03 15.46
C PHE A 66 -8.82 -7.30 14.60
N PHE A 67 -8.78 -7.18 13.27
CA PHE A 67 -8.91 -8.33 12.36
C PHE A 67 -7.65 -9.21 12.31
N THR A 68 -6.47 -8.64 12.52
CA THR A 68 -5.21 -9.41 12.58
C THR A 68 -4.94 -10.01 13.96
N GLY A 69 -5.55 -9.47 15.01
CA GLY A 69 -5.31 -9.87 16.40
C GLY A 69 -4.04 -9.27 17.02
N VAL A 70 -3.37 -8.33 16.34
CA VAL A 70 -2.20 -7.61 16.87
C VAL A 70 -2.67 -6.56 17.88
N ALA A 71 -2.66 -6.93 19.16
CA ALA A 71 -3.21 -6.12 20.24
C ALA A 71 -2.42 -4.81 20.48
N GLU A 72 -1.13 -4.79 20.15
CA GLU A 72 -0.25 -3.62 20.26
C GLU A 72 -0.66 -2.48 19.32
N GLY A 73 -1.42 -2.79 18.26
CA GLY A 73 -1.98 -1.82 17.33
C GLY A 73 -3.24 -1.10 17.84
N ALA A 74 -3.79 -1.49 18.99
CA ALA A 74 -5.07 -0.97 19.45
C ALA A 74 -4.98 0.49 19.94
N ILE A 75 -5.72 1.39 19.29
CA ILE A 75 -5.73 2.83 19.58
C ILE A 75 -7.02 3.33 20.24
N GLY A 76 -6.88 4.37 21.06
CA GLY A 76 -8.00 5.06 21.71
C GLY A 76 -8.60 6.18 20.86
N HIS A 77 -8.96 5.90 19.60
CA HIS A 77 -9.51 6.87 18.64
C HIS A 77 -10.65 7.75 19.21
N ASP A 78 -11.62 7.20 19.96
CA ASP A 78 -12.70 7.97 20.60
C ASP A 78 -12.19 9.11 21.49
N ARG A 79 -11.08 8.86 22.21
CA ARG A 79 -10.47 9.87 23.07
C ARG A 79 -9.71 10.91 22.25
N ILE A 80 -9.07 10.51 21.15
CA ILE A 80 -8.38 11.45 20.26
C ILE A 80 -9.39 12.40 19.62
N ILE A 81 -10.46 11.88 19.04
CA ILE A 81 -11.52 12.67 18.40
C ILE A 81 -12.14 13.66 19.39
N LYS A 82 -12.41 13.24 20.64
CA LYS A 82 -12.96 14.12 21.68
C LYS A 82 -12.04 15.29 22.07
N MET A 83 -10.75 15.19 21.77
CA MET A 83 -9.74 16.19 22.12
C MET A 83 -9.27 16.98 20.89
N LEU A 84 -9.82 16.73 19.70
CA LEU A 84 -9.58 17.55 18.53
C LEU A 84 -10.27 18.91 18.69
N SER A 85 -9.59 19.95 18.25
CA SER A 85 -10.09 21.32 18.21
C SER A 85 -9.54 22.03 16.97
N VAL A 86 -9.97 23.27 16.75
CA VAL A 86 -9.54 24.09 15.62
C VAL A 86 -9.05 25.43 16.13
N VAL A 87 -7.83 25.82 15.74
CA VAL A 87 -7.24 27.13 16.01
C VAL A 87 -6.65 27.64 14.70
N ASP A 88 -6.96 28.88 14.33
CA ASP A 88 -6.45 29.52 13.11
C ASP A 88 -6.59 28.66 11.83
N ASN A 89 -7.73 27.99 11.69
CA ASN A 89 -8.07 27.11 10.57
C ASN A 89 -7.26 25.79 10.48
N ASP A 90 -6.56 25.43 11.56
CA ASP A 90 -5.71 24.26 11.67
C ASP A 90 -6.24 23.29 12.72
N LEU A 91 -6.08 21.99 12.47
CA LEU A 91 -6.47 20.93 13.37
C LEU A 91 -5.44 20.80 14.49
N VAL A 92 -5.89 21.02 15.73
CA VAL A 92 -5.06 20.91 16.92
C VAL A 92 -5.64 19.87 17.88
N VAL A 93 -4.84 19.40 18.81
CA VAL A 93 -5.28 18.49 19.88
C VAL A 93 -5.05 19.11 21.26
N GLU A 94 -6.00 18.96 22.18
CA GLU A 94 -5.80 19.44 23.56
C GLU A 94 -4.62 18.75 24.26
N GLU A 95 -3.89 19.48 25.10
CA GLU A 95 -2.77 19.01 25.93
C GLU A 95 -3.05 17.68 26.67
N LYS A 96 -4.29 17.46 27.13
CA LYS A 96 -4.69 16.24 27.85
C LYS A 96 -4.67 14.97 26.99
N ALA A 97 -4.56 15.12 25.67
CA ALA A 97 -4.53 14.02 24.72
C ALA A 97 -3.13 13.56 24.35
N ILE A 98 -2.06 14.25 24.79
CA ILE A 98 -0.66 13.94 24.42
C ILE A 98 -0.36 12.45 24.55
N TYR A 99 -0.71 11.80 25.66
CA TYR A 99 -0.50 10.36 25.84
C TYR A 99 -1.33 9.47 24.90
N SER A 100 -2.51 9.94 24.47
CA SER A 100 -3.33 9.21 23.48
C SER A 100 -2.70 9.29 22.10
N ILE A 101 -2.11 10.44 21.76
CA ILE A 101 -1.35 10.64 20.52
C ILE A 101 -0.04 9.84 20.54
N GLU A 102 0.69 9.85 21.66
CA GLU A 102 1.90 9.04 21.82
C GLU A 102 1.60 7.54 21.63
N LYS A 103 0.54 7.04 22.29
CA LYS A 103 0.07 5.67 22.09
C LYS A 103 -0.31 5.40 20.62
N PHE A 104 -0.97 6.35 19.95
CA PHE A 104 -1.33 6.23 18.53
C PHE A 104 -0.10 6.10 17.64
N LEU A 105 0.93 6.93 17.83
CA LEU A 105 2.19 6.86 17.07
C LEU A 105 2.95 5.55 17.32
N MET A 106 2.96 5.07 18.57
CA MET A 106 3.51 3.76 18.91
C MET A 106 2.76 2.62 18.23
N ALA A 107 1.43 2.60 18.33
CA ALA A 107 0.58 1.60 17.70
C ALA A 107 0.77 1.58 16.18
N ARG A 108 0.85 2.74 15.54
CA ARG A 108 1.17 2.87 14.11
C ARG A 108 2.49 2.19 13.78
N THR A 109 3.53 2.46 14.58
CA THR A 109 4.86 1.86 14.40
C THR A 109 4.82 0.33 14.56
N PHE A 110 4.09 -0.19 15.54
CA PHE A 110 3.90 -1.63 15.68
C PHE A 110 3.16 -2.25 14.51
N MET A 111 2.08 -1.62 14.03
CA MET A 111 1.32 -2.11 12.88
C MET A 111 2.18 -2.17 11.61
N TYR A 112 3.02 -1.17 11.37
CA TYR A 112 3.97 -1.20 10.25
C TYR A 112 4.91 -2.40 10.30
N TYR A 113 5.54 -2.70 11.45
CA TYR A 113 6.50 -3.81 11.52
C TYR A 113 5.85 -5.19 11.63
N GLN A 114 4.74 -5.30 12.37
CA GLN A 114 4.13 -6.59 12.66
C GLN A 114 3.14 -7.05 11.58
N VAL A 115 2.53 -6.10 10.85
CA VAL A 115 1.51 -6.39 9.85
C VAL A 115 2.00 -5.97 8.46
N TYR A 116 2.15 -4.68 8.20
CA TYR A 116 2.32 -4.16 6.83
C TYR A 116 3.64 -4.60 6.19
N LEU A 117 4.74 -4.58 6.94
CA LEU A 117 6.08 -5.02 6.49
C LEU A 117 6.43 -6.42 6.96
N HIS A 118 5.44 -7.21 7.38
CA HIS A 118 5.70 -8.57 7.78
C HIS A 118 6.30 -9.35 6.60
N LYS A 119 7.43 -10.04 6.81
CA LYS A 119 8.18 -10.73 5.74
C LYS A 119 7.34 -11.65 4.85
N THR A 120 6.25 -12.22 5.39
CA THR A 120 5.33 -13.08 4.61
C THR A 120 4.40 -12.26 3.72
N VAL A 121 3.99 -11.07 4.15
CA VAL A 121 3.24 -10.12 3.32
C VAL A 121 4.12 -9.67 2.15
N ILE A 122 5.37 -9.26 2.44
CA ILE A 122 6.37 -8.93 1.42
C ILE A 122 6.53 -10.09 0.41
N SER A 123 6.62 -11.34 0.89
CA SER A 123 6.70 -12.48 -0.02
C SER A 123 5.52 -12.57 -0.99
N VAL A 124 4.29 -12.43 -0.49
CA VAL A 124 3.07 -12.55 -1.31
C VAL A 124 2.98 -11.39 -2.28
N GLU A 125 3.26 -10.17 -1.82
CA GLU A 125 3.26 -8.97 -2.64
C GLU A 125 4.24 -9.08 -3.81
N GLN A 126 5.49 -9.49 -3.54
CA GLN A 126 6.50 -9.65 -4.59
C GLN A 126 6.13 -10.77 -5.57
N MET A 127 5.52 -11.85 -5.09
CA MET A 127 4.99 -12.91 -5.96
C MET A 127 3.84 -12.40 -6.85
N LEU A 128 2.91 -11.62 -6.30
CA LEU A 128 1.81 -11.01 -7.05
C LEU A 128 2.32 -10.02 -8.09
N PHE A 129 3.29 -9.18 -7.73
CA PHE A 129 3.89 -8.22 -8.64
C PHE A 129 4.55 -8.93 -9.84
N ARG A 130 5.39 -9.95 -9.58
CA ARG A 130 6.00 -10.75 -10.65
C ARG A 130 4.98 -11.51 -11.47
N PHE A 131 3.95 -12.08 -10.84
CA PHE A 131 2.85 -12.71 -11.55
C PHE A 131 2.17 -11.74 -12.51
N THR A 132 1.85 -10.51 -12.08
CA THR A 132 1.21 -9.50 -12.93
C THR A 132 2.11 -9.06 -14.09
N GLU A 133 3.42 -8.85 -13.86
CA GLU A 133 4.37 -8.51 -14.93
C GLU A 133 4.45 -9.62 -15.99
N LEU A 134 4.56 -10.87 -15.55
CA LEU A 134 4.60 -12.04 -16.44
C LEU A 134 3.27 -12.24 -17.16
N LEU A 135 2.15 -12.10 -16.46
CA LEU A 135 0.81 -12.25 -17.03
C LEU A 135 0.64 -11.27 -18.18
N ARG A 136 1.05 -10.03 -17.95
CA ARG A 136 1.00 -8.99 -18.95
C ARG A 136 1.83 -9.34 -20.18
N LYS A 137 3.09 -9.74 -19.99
CA LYS A 137 3.98 -10.15 -21.09
C LYS A 137 3.34 -11.26 -21.94
N GLU A 138 2.79 -12.28 -21.28
CA GLU A 138 2.18 -13.43 -21.97
C GLU A 138 0.84 -13.08 -22.64
N VAL A 139 0.07 -12.15 -22.08
CA VAL A 139 -1.13 -11.59 -22.71
C VAL A 139 -0.78 -10.76 -23.94
N GLU A 140 0.21 -9.87 -23.84
CA GLU A 140 0.70 -9.05 -24.96
C GLU A 140 1.24 -9.95 -26.10
N ALA A 141 1.90 -11.06 -25.75
CA ALA A 141 2.36 -12.09 -26.70
C ALA A 141 1.25 -13.01 -27.22
N ARG A 142 0.02 -12.89 -26.71
CA ARG A 142 -1.15 -13.74 -27.03
C ARG A 142 -0.96 -15.22 -26.71
N ASN A 143 -0.10 -15.54 -25.76
CA ASN A 143 0.13 -16.90 -25.28
C ASN A 143 -0.92 -17.34 -24.24
N VAL A 144 -1.47 -16.37 -23.49
CA VAL A 144 -2.51 -16.61 -22.48
C VAL A 144 -3.59 -15.52 -22.55
N THR A 145 -4.75 -15.81 -21.95
CA THR A 145 -5.83 -14.83 -21.74
C THR A 145 -6.26 -14.82 -20.28
N CYS A 146 -6.79 -13.69 -19.83
CA CYS A 146 -7.44 -13.58 -18.54
C CYS A 146 -8.90 -14.05 -18.67
N PRO A 147 -9.45 -14.81 -17.70
CA PRO A 147 -10.85 -15.18 -17.69
C PRO A 147 -11.81 -13.99 -17.65
N SER A 148 -11.42 -12.89 -17.00
CA SER A 148 -12.25 -11.70 -16.89
C SER A 148 -11.83 -10.61 -17.88
N TYR A 149 -12.85 -9.94 -18.43
CA TYR A 149 -12.65 -8.85 -19.39
C TYR A 149 -11.94 -7.63 -18.79
N PRO A 150 -12.29 -7.14 -17.58
CA PRO A 150 -11.60 -6.00 -16.98
C PRO A 150 -10.10 -6.21 -16.81
N LEU A 151 -9.70 -7.37 -16.28
CA LEU A 151 -8.28 -7.69 -16.13
C LEU A 151 -7.62 -7.89 -17.50
N GLN A 152 -8.27 -8.56 -18.44
CA GLN A 152 -7.78 -8.71 -19.81
C GLN A 152 -7.51 -7.34 -20.46
N TYR A 153 -8.44 -6.38 -20.30
CA TYR A 153 -8.32 -5.03 -20.82
C TYR A 153 -7.05 -4.35 -20.28
N PHE A 154 -6.86 -4.36 -18.95
CA PHE A 154 -5.70 -3.73 -18.34
C PHE A 154 -4.39 -4.48 -18.57
N MET A 155 -4.40 -5.78 -18.85
CA MET A 155 -3.21 -6.52 -19.25
C MET A 155 -2.82 -6.22 -20.71
N THR A 156 -3.80 -6.04 -21.60
CA THR A 156 -3.54 -5.71 -23.02
C THR A 156 -3.16 -4.24 -23.22
N ASN A 157 -3.82 -3.32 -22.52
CA ASN A 157 -3.67 -1.88 -22.71
C ASN A 157 -2.83 -1.26 -21.59
N ARG A 158 -1.93 -0.34 -21.96
CA ARG A 158 -1.17 0.47 -20.99
C ARG A 158 -1.95 1.75 -20.71
N THR A 159 -2.67 1.76 -19.59
CA THR A 159 -3.44 2.92 -19.14
C THR A 159 -2.58 3.81 -18.25
N GLY A 160 -2.52 5.10 -18.57
CA GLY A 160 -1.89 6.15 -17.78
C GLY A 160 -2.88 7.25 -17.37
N GLU A 161 -2.35 8.31 -16.76
CA GLU A 161 -3.17 9.42 -16.22
C GLU A 161 -4.02 10.12 -17.28
N SER A 162 -3.50 10.22 -18.51
CA SER A 162 -4.21 10.83 -19.65
C SER A 162 -5.47 10.08 -20.07
N ASP A 163 -5.63 8.84 -19.62
CA ASP A 163 -6.73 7.97 -20.05
C ASP A 163 -7.89 7.95 -19.02
N LEU A 164 -7.75 8.65 -17.89
CA LEU A 164 -8.74 8.65 -16.80
C LEU A 164 -10.06 9.34 -17.16
N ASP A 165 -10.07 10.18 -18.20
CA ASP A 165 -11.30 10.77 -18.74
C ASP A 165 -12.10 9.77 -19.61
N SER A 166 -11.53 8.59 -19.92
CA SER A 166 -12.19 7.57 -20.70
C SER A 166 -13.20 6.78 -19.87
N GLU A 167 -14.47 6.86 -20.27
CA GLU A 167 -15.54 6.01 -19.73
C GLU A 167 -15.19 4.52 -19.81
N GLU A 168 -14.53 4.08 -20.89
CA GLU A 168 -14.14 2.67 -21.01
C GLU A 168 -13.13 2.26 -19.94
N VAL A 169 -12.13 3.11 -19.67
CA VAL A 169 -11.12 2.86 -18.64
C VAL A 169 -11.77 2.80 -17.26
N LEU A 170 -12.57 3.81 -16.91
CA LEU A 170 -13.23 3.87 -15.61
C LEU A 170 -14.21 2.71 -15.41
N ASN A 171 -15.01 2.36 -16.42
CA ASN A 171 -15.95 1.25 -16.33
C ASN A 171 -15.23 -0.10 -16.18
N ASN A 172 -14.10 -0.32 -16.86
CA ASN A 172 -13.29 -1.51 -16.62
C ASN A 172 -12.69 -1.51 -15.21
N PHE A 173 -12.20 -0.36 -14.73
CA PHE A 173 -11.64 -0.27 -13.37
C PHE A 173 -12.67 -0.57 -12.29
N ILE A 174 -13.89 -0.02 -12.40
CA ILE A 174 -14.99 -0.27 -11.44
C ILE A 174 -15.37 -1.76 -11.37
N ASN A 175 -15.24 -2.48 -12.50
CA ASN A 175 -15.55 -3.91 -12.57
C ASN A 175 -14.34 -4.81 -12.25
N LEU A 176 -13.19 -4.25 -11.87
CA LEU A 176 -12.01 -5.02 -11.49
C LEU A 176 -11.95 -5.16 -9.96
N ASP A 177 -11.92 -6.40 -9.47
CA ASP A 177 -11.77 -6.72 -8.06
C ASP A 177 -10.85 -7.94 -7.80
N ASP A 178 -10.73 -8.34 -6.54
CA ASP A 178 -9.87 -9.45 -6.12
C ASP A 178 -10.25 -10.79 -6.76
N VAL A 179 -11.52 -10.98 -7.14
CA VAL A 179 -12.01 -12.20 -7.80
C VAL A 179 -11.41 -12.32 -9.19
N ASP A 180 -11.24 -11.23 -9.92
CA ASP A 180 -10.59 -11.22 -11.23
C ASP A 180 -9.15 -11.73 -11.15
N ILE A 181 -8.41 -11.23 -10.17
CA ILE A 181 -7.01 -11.60 -9.94
C ILE A 181 -6.94 -13.07 -9.48
N MET A 182 -7.75 -13.45 -8.49
CA MET A 182 -7.73 -14.80 -7.93
C MET A 182 -8.23 -15.87 -8.91
N SER A 183 -9.24 -15.56 -9.72
CA SER A 183 -9.73 -16.46 -10.77
C SER A 183 -8.67 -16.69 -11.84
N THR A 184 -7.95 -15.64 -12.24
CA THR A 184 -6.83 -15.72 -13.20
C THR A 184 -5.67 -16.53 -12.63
N ILE A 185 -5.29 -16.30 -11.37
CA ILE A 185 -4.27 -17.10 -10.67
C ILE A 185 -4.65 -18.59 -10.71
N LYS A 186 -5.91 -18.91 -10.40
CA LYS A 186 -6.42 -20.29 -10.40
C LYS A 186 -6.44 -20.90 -11.80
N TYR A 187 -6.83 -20.12 -12.81
CA TYR A 187 -6.90 -20.53 -14.21
C TYR A 187 -5.51 -20.86 -14.78
N LEU A 188 -4.48 -20.11 -14.40
CA LEU A 188 -3.11 -20.25 -14.94
C LEU A 188 -2.22 -21.26 -14.19
N GLN A 189 -2.76 -22.01 -13.23
CA GLN A 189 -1.99 -23.01 -12.49
C GLN A 189 -1.43 -24.15 -13.37
N ASP A 190 -2.01 -24.39 -14.53
CA ASP A 190 -1.56 -25.42 -15.48
C ASP A 190 -1.19 -24.84 -16.85
N CYS A 191 -0.85 -23.54 -16.91
CA CYS A 191 -0.38 -22.92 -18.14
C CYS A 191 1.00 -23.47 -18.58
N ASN A 192 1.33 -23.25 -19.85
CA ASN A 192 2.57 -23.73 -20.45
C ASN A 192 3.79 -22.97 -19.92
N ASP A 193 3.65 -21.67 -19.65
CA ASP A 193 4.75 -20.86 -19.13
C ASP A 193 5.13 -21.31 -17.71
N PRO A 194 6.38 -21.77 -17.50
CA PRO A 194 6.79 -22.33 -16.22
C PRO A 194 6.85 -21.28 -15.10
N ALA A 195 7.11 -20.01 -15.40
CA ALA A 195 7.22 -18.94 -14.42
C ALA A 195 5.84 -18.56 -13.87
N LEU A 196 4.88 -18.31 -14.77
CA LEU A 196 3.48 -18.06 -14.44
C LEU A 196 2.90 -19.23 -13.65
N ARG A 197 3.11 -20.46 -14.12
CA ARG A 197 2.68 -21.65 -13.41
C ARG A 197 3.25 -21.73 -11.99
N PHE A 198 4.54 -21.40 -11.82
CA PHE A 198 5.19 -21.37 -10.52
C PHE A 198 4.52 -20.36 -9.57
N TYR A 199 4.33 -19.12 -10.01
CA TYR A 199 3.69 -18.09 -9.18
C TYR A 199 2.22 -18.38 -8.92
N SER A 200 1.46 -18.82 -9.93
CA SER A 200 0.06 -19.19 -9.80
C SER A 200 -0.17 -20.28 -8.75
N LYS A 201 0.57 -21.40 -8.86
CA LYS A 201 0.51 -22.49 -7.86
C LYS A 201 1.06 -22.03 -6.50
N GLY A 202 2.10 -21.20 -6.51
CA GLY A 202 2.71 -20.64 -5.31
C GLY A 202 1.72 -19.81 -4.48
N ILE A 203 0.98 -18.92 -5.13
CA ILE A 203 -0.01 -18.06 -4.47
C ILE A 203 -1.24 -18.88 -4.06
N ALA A 204 -1.80 -19.68 -4.97
CA ALA A 204 -3.01 -20.47 -4.71
C ALA A 204 -2.85 -21.47 -3.55
N ASP A 205 -1.71 -22.16 -3.48
CA ASP A 205 -1.43 -23.16 -2.43
C ASP A 205 -0.65 -22.58 -1.23
N ARG A 206 -0.45 -21.26 -1.20
CA ARG A 206 0.36 -20.59 -0.16
C ARG A 206 1.79 -21.16 -0.02
N ARG A 207 2.38 -21.59 -1.13
CA ARG A 207 3.79 -22.02 -1.25
C ARG A 207 4.68 -20.80 -1.51
N LEU A 208 4.86 -20.00 -0.47
CA LEU A 208 5.51 -18.69 -0.54
C LEU A 208 7.05 -18.77 -0.61
N LEU A 209 7.65 -17.76 -1.25
CA LEU A 209 9.09 -17.55 -1.27
C LEU A 209 9.64 -17.42 0.17
N LYS A 210 10.90 -17.79 0.34
CA LYS A 210 11.67 -17.42 1.53
C LYS A 210 12.08 -15.96 1.40
N VAL A 211 12.00 -15.21 2.49
CA VAL A 211 12.36 -13.79 2.55
C VAL A 211 13.41 -13.57 3.62
N GLU A 212 14.48 -12.89 3.24
CA GLU A 212 15.49 -12.36 4.14
C GLU A 212 15.39 -10.84 4.17
N LEU A 213 15.43 -10.25 5.36
CA LEU A 213 15.36 -8.80 5.57
C LEU A 213 16.66 -8.31 6.22
N LYS A 214 17.22 -7.22 5.71
CA LYS A 214 18.42 -6.56 6.24
C LYS A 214 18.26 -5.04 6.20
N LYS A 215 18.98 -4.34 7.08
CA LYS A 215 19.08 -2.86 7.03
C LYS A 215 20.07 -2.35 5.98
N VAL A 216 20.87 -3.25 5.40
CA VAL A 216 21.85 -2.96 4.36
C VAL A 216 21.51 -3.73 3.09
N PRO A 217 21.90 -3.24 1.90
CA PRO A 217 21.71 -3.95 0.64
C PRO A 217 22.34 -5.34 0.65
N PHE A 218 21.73 -6.27 -0.07
CA PHE A 218 22.34 -7.57 -0.37
C PHE A 218 23.41 -7.39 -1.46
N SER A 219 24.53 -8.10 -1.35
CA SER A 219 25.60 -8.05 -2.36
C SER A 219 25.15 -8.67 -3.68
N CYS A 220 25.65 -8.15 -4.81
CA CYS A 220 25.39 -8.72 -6.13
C CYS A 220 25.82 -10.19 -6.20
N ASP A 221 26.98 -10.53 -5.62
CA ASP A 221 27.50 -11.90 -5.61
C ASP A 221 26.53 -12.88 -4.92
N LEU A 222 25.89 -12.47 -3.83
CA LEU A 222 24.92 -13.30 -3.12
C LEU A 222 23.64 -13.47 -3.94
N ILE A 223 23.18 -12.41 -4.61
CA ILE A 223 21.99 -12.47 -5.48
C ILE A 223 22.25 -13.45 -6.64
N GLU A 224 23.43 -13.36 -7.27
CA GLU A 224 23.82 -14.27 -8.36
C GLU A 224 24.02 -15.70 -7.88
N GLU A 225 24.64 -15.92 -6.71
CA GLU A 225 24.75 -17.24 -6.09
C GLU A 225 23.36 -17.87 -5.92
N MET A 226 22.40 -17.10 -5.41
CA MET A 226 21.04 -17.57 -5.22
C MET A 226 20.34 -17.86 -6.54
N ARG A 227 20.54 -17.04 -7.58
CA ARG A 227 20.02 -17.30 -8.94
C ARG A 227 20.54 -18.62 -9.49
N LEU A 228 21.84 -18.84 -9.46
CA LEU A 228 22.47 -20.09 -9.90
C LEU A 228 21.94 -21.29 -9.12
N LYS A 229 21.73 -21.13 -7.81
CA LYS A 229 21.14 -22.19 -6.98
C LYS A 229 19.69 -22.52 -7.39
N VAL A 230 18.88 -21.52 -7.70
CA VAL A 230 17.50 -21.71 -8.20
C VAL A 230 17.51 -22.43 -9.54
N VAL A 231 18.35 -21.99 -10.49
CA VAL A 231 18.52 -22.63 -11.82
C VAL A 231 18.85 -24.11 -11.66
N ASN A 232 19.88 -24.42 -10.86
CA ASN A 232 20.35 -25.78 -10.66
C ASN A 232 19.32 -26.70 -9.97
N THR A 233 18.46 -26.14 -9.11
CA THR A 233 17.53 -26.95 -8.29
C THR A 233 16.16 -27.12 -8.92
N LEU A 234 15.63 -26.09 -9.60
CA LEU A 234 14.26 -26.12 -10.09
C LEU A 234 14.11 -26.68 -11.50
N HIS A 235 15.22 -26.95 -12.21
CA HIS A 235 15.23 -27.44 -13.59
C HIS A 235 14.33 -26.61 -14.52
N LEU A 236 14.26 -25.31 -14.26
CA LEU A 236 13.57 -24.33 -15.10
C LEU A 236 14.57 -23.69 -16.06
N PRO A 237 14.13 -23.17 -17.22
CA PRO A 237 14.97 -22.34 -18.07
C PRO A 237 15.69 -21.23 -17.29
N ASP A 238 16.95 -20.93 -17.63
CA ASP A 238 17.80 -20.02 -16.88
C ASP A 238 17.19 -18.62 -16.70
N ASP A 239 16.53 -18.12 -17.75
CA ASP A 239 15.80 -16.85 -17.76
C ASP A 239 14.63 -16.85 -16.76
N VAL A 240 13.90 -17.96 -16.69
CA VAL A 240 12.79 -18.16 -15.76
C VAL A 240 13.28 -18.30 -14.32
N ALA A 241 14.25 -19.18 -14.08
CA ALA A 241 14.80 -19.43 -12.76
C ALA A 241 15.46 -18.18 -12.15
N GLY A 242 16.19 -17.40 -12.96
CA GLY A 242 16.79 -16.13 -12.54
C GLY A 242 15.76 -15.08 -12.12
N SER A 243 14.56 -15.10 -12.71
CA SER A 243 13.45 -14.19 -12.40
C SER A 243 12.77 -14.49 -11.05
N LEU A 244 12.99 -15.67 -10.47
CA LEU A 244 12.41 -16.08 -9.18
C LEU A 244 13.18 -15.54 -7.96
N VAL A 245 14.36 -14.96 -8.19
CA VAL A 245 15.15 -14.27 -7.16
C VAL A 245 14.88 -12.77 -7.25
N ILE A 246 14.23 -12.24 -6.22
CA ILE A 246 13.73 -10.86 -6.19
C ILE A 246 14.45 -10.11 -5.07
N SER A 247 15.20 -9.08 -5.41
CA SER A 247 15.82 -8.18 -4.43
C SER A 247 15.24 -6.78 -4.55
N GLY A 248 15.01 -6.12 -3.43
CA GLY A 248 14.49 -4.76 -3.41
C GLY A 248 14.68 -4.09 -2.06
N LYS A 249 13.99 -2.97 -1.88
CA LYS A 249 13.96 -2.23 -0.62
C LYS A 249 12.57 -1.69 -0.39
N GLU A 250 12.12 -1.77 0.85
CA GLU A 250 10.94 -1.09 1.36
C GLU A 250 11.37 0.12 2.19
N ARG A 251 10.71 1.25 1.96
CA ARG A 251 10.86 2.45 2.78
C ARG A 251 9.60 2.58 3.61
N SER A 252 9.76 2.57 4.93
CA SER A 252 8.67 2.86 5.85
C SER A 252 8.96 4.13 6.61
N GLU A 253 8.00 5.04 6.65
CA GLU A 253 8.10 6.25 7.44
C GLU A 253 7.01 6.26 8.52
N THR A 254 7.47 5.94 9.72
CA THR A 254 6.83 6.10 11.03
C THR A 254 5.92 7.28 11.12
N TYR A 255 6.56 8.43 11.13
CA TYR A 255 6.08 9.79 11.36
C TYR A 255 7.20 10.73 10.91
N SER A 256 6.87 11.76 10.15
CA SER A 256 7.82 12.76 9.69
C SER A 256 7.47 14.09 10.35
N PRO A 257 8.30 14.62 11.27
CA PRO A 257 8.17 16.02 11.67
C PRO A 257 8.49 16.90 10.45
N GLY A 258 7.55 17.75 10.05
CA GLY A 258 7.56 18.52 8.80
C GLY A 258 6.26 19.33 8.64
N ASP A 259 5.86 19.65 7.41
CA ASP A 259 4.75 20.58 7.10
C ASP A 259 3.35 20.19 7.66
N ASN A 260 3.21 18.97 8.19
CA ASN A 260 1.95 18.45 8.78
C ASN A 260 2.17 17.87 10.20
N GLU A 261 3.06 18.45 11.00
CA GLU A 261 3.25 18.07 12.39
C GLU A 261 1.97 18.26 13.23
N ILE A 262 1.74 17.35 14.18
CA ILE A 262 0.61 17.43 15.10
C ILE A 262 0.80 18.61 16.04
N LYS A 263 -0.19 19.51 16.08
CA LYS A 263 -0.20 20.68 16.95
C LYS A 263 -1.00 20.45 18.23
N VAL A 264 -0.48 20.92 19.35
CA VAL A 264 -1.05 20.77 20.69
C VAL A 264 -1.50 22.14 21.22
N LEU A 265 -2.78 22.23 21.62
CA LEU A 265 -3.36 23.38 22.30
C LEU A 265 -3.17 23.26 23.81
N LEU A 266 -2.38 24.16 24.38
CA LEU A 266 -2.10 24.26 25.80
C LEU A 266 -3.20 25.02 26.54
N LYS A 267 -3.31 24.81 27.86
CA LYS A 267 -4.31 25.50 28.71
C LYS A 267 -4.17 27.03 28.73
N ASN A 268 -2.98 27.56 28.45
CA ASN A 268 -2.72 29.00 28.35
C ASN A 268 -3.18 29.59 27.00
N GLY A 269 -3.70 28.76 26.07
CA GLY A 269 -4.12 29.16 24.73
C GLY A 269 -3.01 29.11 23.68
N GLU A 270 -1.78 28.74 24.06
CA GLU A 270 -0.65 28.63 23.14
C GLU A 270 -0.73 27.32 22.34
N VAL A 271 -0.36 27.38 21.06
CA VAL A 271 -0.26 26.23 20.16
C VAL A 271 1.21 25.90 19.94
N VAL A 272 1.59 24.66 20.20
CA VAL A 272 2.96 24.16 20.12
C VAL A 272 3.00 22.81 19.43
N ASP A 273 4.14 22.48 18.84
CA ASP A 273 4.32 21.20 18.14
C ASP A 273 4.44 20.03 19.12
N LEU A 274 3.87 18.87 18.76
CA LEU A 274 3.89 17.65 19.56
C LEU A 274 5.32 17.20 19.89
N SER A 275 6.29 17.42 18.99
CA SER A 275 7.71 17.12 19.22
C SER A 275 8.30 17.80 20.46
N SER A 276 7.68 18.88 20.96
CA SER A 276 8.07 19.54 22.21
C SER A 276 7.81 18.69 23.45
N PHE A 277 6.91 17.71 23.38
CA PHE A 277 6.48 16.85 24.51
C PHE A 277 6.94 15.41 24.38
N VAL A 278 7.14 14.94 23.15
CA VAL A 278 7.36 13.51 22.86
C VAL A 278 8.84 13.23 22.64
N ARG A 279 9.32 12.08 23.15
CA ARG A 279 10.73 11.69 23.03
C ARG A 279 11.11 11.48 21.57
N ARG A 280 12.31 11.94 21.18
CA ARG A 280 12.86 11.81 19.81
C ARG A 280 12.84 10.39 19.24
N ASN A 281 12.92 9.35 20.08
CA ASN A 281 12.95 7.95 19.63
C ASN A 281 11.63 7.48 19.00
N LEU A 282 10.52 8.21 19.17
CA LEU A 282 9.26 7.94 18.48
C LEU A 282 9.22 8.52 17.06
N PHE A 283 10.20 9.36 16.74
CA PHE A 283 10.36 10.06 15.48
C PHE A 283 11.60 9.53 14.75
N GLU A 284 11.70 8.20 14.62
CA GLU A 284 12.73 7.61 13.77
C GLU A 284 12.46 8.03 12.32
N GLY A 285 13.50 8.57 11.66
CA GLY A 285 13.45 8.89 10.23
C GLY A 285 13.18 7.65 9.37
N PRO A 286 13.09 7.82 8.04
CA PRO A 286 12.69 6.76 7.14
C PRO A 286 13.54 5.49 7.33
N ASN A 287 12.88 4.39 7.67
CA ASN A 287 13.54 3.12 7.88
C ASN A 287 13.56 2.34 6.56
N ILE A 288 14.76 2.11 6.03
CA ILE A 288 14.94 1.32 4.81
C ILE A 288 15.21 -0.13 5.21
N THR A 289 14.38 -1.02 4.71
CA THR A 289 14.57 -2.47 4.88
C THR A 289 14.76 -3.09 3.51
N HIS A 290 15.94 -3.65 3.28
CA HIS A 290 16.24 -4.41 2.07
C HIS A 290 15.70 -5.82 2.21
N PHE A 291 15.12 -6.35 1.14
CA PHE A 291 14.61 -7.71 1.08
C PHE A 291 15.27 -8.52 -0.03
N LEU A 292 15.38 -9.82 0.21
CA LEU A 292 15.74 -10.82 -0.79
C LEU A 292 14.75 -11.99 -0.70
N CYS A 293 13.98 -12.19 -1.76
CA CYS A 293 12.99 -13.25 -1.90
C CYS A 293 13.50 -14.33 -2.87
N TYR A 294 13.36 -15.60 -2.52
CA TYR A 294 13.77 -16.72 -3.36
C TYR A 294 13.02 -18.01 -3.03
N PRO A 295 12.92 -18.98 -3.97
CA PRO A 295 12.28 -20.28 -3.72
C PRO A 295 12.92 -21.06 -2.57
N LYS A 296 12.11 -21.78 -1.81
CA LYS A 296 12.62 -22.65 -0.73
C LYS A 296 13.26 -23.90 -1.32
N PHE A 297 14.54 -24.12 -1.04
CA PHE A 297 15.22 -25.38 -1.30
C PHE A 297 14.87 -26.35 -0.16
N LYS A 298 14.20 -27.46 -0.47
CA LYS A 298 14.01 -28.57 0.47
C LYS A 298 15.20 -29.52 0.40
#